data_AF-A0A9X8VBN0-F1
#
_entry.id   AF-A0A9X8VBN0-F1
#
_cell.length_a   1.000
_cell.length_b   1.000
_cell.length_c   1.000
_cell.angle_alpha   90.00
_cell.angle_beta   90.00
_cell.angle_gamma   90.00
#
_symmetry.space_group_name_H-M   'P 1'
#
loop_
_entity.id
_entity.type
_entity.pdbx_description
1 polymer ?
#
loop_
_entity_poly.entity_id
_entity_poly.type
_entity_poly.pdbx_seq_one_letter_code
_entity_poly.pdbx_strand_id
1 'polypeptide(L)' 'MSSAVPALDFGSMTQTIQFLMEIDKLKGVQRRTKVLGTQRQENSAEHSWHFAIAAMSL' A
#
# COMPACT_ATOMS: atom_id res chain seq x y z
N MET A 1 -9.94 3.45 -22.91
CA MET A 1 -8.61 2.80 -22.97
C MET A 1 -8.35 2.16 -21.62
N SER A 2 -8.77 0.90 -21.47
CA SER A 2 -8.48 0.10 -20.28
C SER A 2 -7.21 -0.67 -20.57
N SER A 3 -6.07 -0.14 -20.12
CA SER A 3 -4.83 -0.91 -20.09
C SER A 3 -4.91 -1.87 -18.91
N ALA A 4 -5.68 -2.94 -19.07
CA ALA A 4 -5.51 -4.11 -18.23
C ALA A 4 -4.07 -4.58 -18.48
N VAL A 5 -3.19 -4.34 -17.50
CA VAL A 5 -1.88 -4.99 -17.44
C VAL A 5 -2.16 -6.47 -17.67
N PRO A 6 -1.50 -7.12 -18.66
CA PRO A 6 -1.73 -8.54 -18.90
C PRO A 6 -1.58 -9.28 -17.58
N ALA A 7 -2.47 -10.24 -17.30
CA ALA A 7 -2.40 -11.02 -16.08
C ALA A 7 -1.00 -11.64 -16.00
N LEU A 8 -0.12 -11.03 -15.20
CA LEU A 8 1.25 -11.47 -15.04
C LEU A 8 1.18 -12.84 -14.39
N ASP A 9 1.57 -13.87 -15.15
CA ASP A 9 1.58 -15.23 -14.66
C ASP A 9 2.92 -15.50 -13.97
N PHE A 10 2.87 -15.56 -12.64
CA PHE A 10 3.98 -15.92 -11.78
C PHE A 10 3.90 -17.40 -11.33
N GLY A 11 3.14 -18.23 -12.05
CA GLY A 11 2.93 -19.64 -11.70
C GLY A 11 2.31 -19.82 -10.32
N SER A 12 2.97 -20.58 -9.45
CA SER A 12 2.50 -20.83 -8.07
C SER A 12 2.43 -19.58 -7.20
N MET A 13 3.13 -18.50 -7.57
CA MET A 13 3.13 -17.23 -6.82
C MET A 13 2.10 -16.21 -7.31
N THR A 14 1.36 -16.50 -8.39
CA THR A 14 0.44 -15.54 -9.03
C THR A 14 -0.54 -14.93 -8.04
N GLN A 15 -1.14 -15.72 -7.15
CA GLN A 15 -2.09 -15.24 -6.15
C GLN A 15 -1.44 -14.30 -5.12
N THR A 16 -0.24 -14.64 -4.65
CA THR A 16 0.51 -13.82 -3.70
C THR A 16 0.86 -12.48 -4.32
N ILE A 17 1.36 -12.47 -5.55
CA ILE A 17 1.71 -11.21 -6.22
C ILE A 17 0.47 -10.36 -6.50
N GLN A 18 -0.64 -10.98 -6.92
CA GLN A 18 -1.91 -10.27 -7.08
C GLN A 18 -2.38 -9.62 -5.77
N PHE A 19 -2.25 -10.32 -4.65
CA PHE A 19 -2.57 -9.74 -3.34
C PHE A 19 -1.64 -8.58 -2.99
N LEU A 20 -0.32 -8.72 -3.21
CA LEU A 20 0.64 -7.65 -2.99
C LEU A 20 0.34 -6.41 -3.85
N MET A 21 -0.05 -6.60 -5.11
CA MET A 21 -0.49 -5.51 -5.98
C MET A 21 -1.78 -4.85 -5.51
N GLU A 22 -2.72 -5.62 -4.96
CA GLU A 22 -3.97 -5.07 -4.43
C GLU A 22 -3.71 -4.18 -3.21
N ILE A 23 -2.90 -4.63 -2.26
CA ILE A 23 -2.56 -3.83 -1.08
C ILE A 23 -1.67 -2.63 -1.42
N ASP A 24 -0.87 -2.69 -2.50
CA ASP A 24 -0.06 -1.56 -2.97
C ASP A 24 -0.92 -0.32 -3.29
N LYS A 25 -2.16 -0.53 -3.74
CA LYS A 25 -3.11 0.54 -4.01
C LYS A 25 -3.40 1.42 -2.79
N LEU A 26 -3.14 0.94 -1.56
CA LEU A 26 -3.27 1.74 -0.33
C LEU A 26 -2.34 2.97 -0.33
N LYS A 27 -1.26 2.98 -1.12
CA LYS A 27 -0.41 4.16 -1.34
C LYS A 27 -1.17 5.32 -1.98
N GLY A 28 -2.24 5.04 -2.71
CA GLY A 28 -3.13 6.04 -3.31
C GLY A 28 -4.21 6.59 -2.36
N VAL A 29 -4.50 5.90 -1.25
CA VAL A 29 -5.56 6.29 -0.31
C VAL A 29 -5.01 7.29 0.70
N GLN A 30 -5.29 8.57 0.50
CA GLN A 30 -4.89 9.66 1.38
C GLN A 30 -5.75 9.74 2.64
N ARG A 31 -5.12 10.07 3.77
CA ARG A 31 -5.75 10.23 5.08
C ARG A 31 -5.79 11.71 5.45
N ARG A 32 -6.68 12.07 6.38
CA ARG A 32 -6.77 13.46 6.89
C ARG A 32 -5.51 13.89 7.66
N THR A 33 -4.80 12.94 8.27
CA THR A 33 -3.54 13.19 8.99
C THR A 33 -2.48 13.72 8.02
N LYS A 34 -1.72 14.73 8.45
CA LYS A 34 -0.58 15.25 7.70
C LYS A 34 0.70 14.58 8.15
N VAL A 35 1.62 14.38 7.21
CA VAL A 35 2.99 13.97 7.53
C VAL A 35 3.69 15.12 8.23
N LEU A 36 4.32 14.83 9.36
CA LEU A 36 4.93 15.81 10.26
C LEU A 36 5.91 16.72 9.50
N GLY A 37 5.79 18.03 9.69
CA GLY A 37 6.65 19.02 9.03
C GLY A 37 6.39 19.21 7.54
N THR A 38 5.33 18.61 6.98
CA THR A 38 4.97 18.77 5.57
C THR A 38 3.51 19.19 5.41
N GLN A 39 3.15 19.65 4.21
CA GLN A 39 1.75 19.90 3.84
C GLN A 39 1.06 18.67 3.24
N ARG A 40 1.79 17.55 3.07
CA ARG A 40 1.28 16.34 2.43
C ARG A 40 0.39 15.55 3.38
N GLN A 41 -0.69 15.01 2.85
CA GLN A 41 -1.50 14.00 3.54
C GLN A 41 -0.74 12.68 3.63
N GLU A 42 -0.84 12.02 4.79
CA GLU A 42 -0.34 10.66 4.98
C GLU A 42 -1.17 9.69 4.13
N ASN A 43 -0.54 8.70 3.49
CA ASN A 43 -1.30 7.63 2.82
C ASN A 43 -1.54 6.43 3.76
N SER A 44 -2.49 5.57 3.40
CA SER A 44 -2.89 4.44 4.25
C SER A 44 -1.82 3.36 4.39
N ALA A 45 -0.93 3.20 3.40
CA ALA A 45 0.21 2.29 3.50
C ALA A 45 1.26 2.79 4.52
N GLU A 46 1.61 4.08 4.48
CA GLU A 46 2.52 4.73 5.44
C GLU A 46 2.01 4.60 6.87
N HIS A 47 0.72 4.87 7.06
CA HIS A 47 0.08 4.77 8.37
C HIS A 47 0.13 3.34 8.93
N SER A 48 -0.17 2.35 8.08
CA SER A 48 -0.16 0.94 8.47
C SER A 48 1.26 0.48 8.82
N TRP A 49 2.27 0.98 8.11
CA TRP A 49 3.67 0.71 8.44
C TRP A 49 4.06 1.30 9.81
N HIS A 50 3.74 2.57 10.08
CA HIS A 50 3.98 3.17 11.40
C HIS A 50 3.28 2.39 12.52
N PHE A 51 2.04 1.97 12.29
CA PHE A 51 1.27 1.18 13.26
C PHE A 51 1.93 -0.18 13.54
N ALA A 52 2.40 -0.88 12.50
CA ALA A 52 3.09 -2.16 12.67
C ALA A 52 4.39 -2.00 13.49
N ILE A 53 5.19 -0.97 13.20
CA ILE A 53 6.42 -0.70 13.97
C ILE A 53 6.09 -0.34 15.42
N ALA A 54 5.06 0.49 15.65
CA ALA A 54 4.61 0.81 17.01
C ALA A 54 4.18 -0.46 17.76
N ALA A 55 3.40 -1.35 17.14
CA ALA A 55 2.95 -2.60 17.74
C ALA A 55 4.10 -3.58 18.04
N MET A 56 5.19 -3.55 17.26
CA MET A 56 6.38 -4.38 17.50
C MET A 56 7.32 -3.79 18.57
N SER A 57 7.26 -2.49 18.82
CA SER A 57 8.19 -1.77 19.70
C SER A 57 7.65 -1.54 21.11
N LEU A 58 6.36 -1.80 21.32
CA LEU A 58 5.65 -1.69 22.60
C LEU A 58 5.47 -3.09 23.23
#